data_AF-A0A3A6UC33-F1
#
_entry.id   AF-A0A3A6UC33-F1
#
_cell.length_a   1.000
_cell.length_b   1.000
_cell.length_c   1.000
_cell.angle_alpha   90.00
_cell.angle_beta   90.00
_cell.angle_gamma   90.00
#
_symmetry.space_group_name_H-M   'P 1'
#
loop_
_entity.id
_entity.type
_entity.pdbx_description
1 polymer ?
#
loop_
_entity_poly.entity_id
_entity_poly.type
_entity_poly.pdbx_seq_one_letter_code
_entity_poly.pdbx_strand_id
1 'polypeptide(L)'
;MLLSIRLPTVYRNIAKSVRKLWFLRSSKIIHLLCDISEQSIENNGWVLLSTAGNIIKKQLPDELEHMKERYGHSSLKSLILASELFDVGEEKTPKGGKRVLFRLSDLGSTPDYS
;
A
#
# COMPACT_ATOMS: atom_id res chain seq x y z
N MET A 1 45.21 -0.69 -7.13
CA MET A 1 44.76 0.39 -6.22
C MET A 1 43.26 0.52 -6.40
N LEU A 2 42.45 -0.08 -5.53
CA LEU A 2 40.98 -0.01 -5.64
C LEU A 2 40.49 1.26 -4.93
N LEU A 3 40.01 2.24 -5.71
CA LEU A 3 39.37 3.43 -5.15
C LEU A 3 38.09 3.00 -4.44
N SER A 4 38.07 3.07 -3.11
CA SER A 4 36.86 2.92 -2.30
C SER A 4 36.00 4.18 -2.49
N ILE A 5 35.05 4.12 -3.42
CA ILE A 5 34.12 5.23 -3.68
C ILE A 5 33.12 5.29 -2.50
N ARG A 6 33.42 6.15 -1.53
CA ARG A 6 32.52 6.43 -0.40
C ARG A 6 31.36 7.27 -0.92
N LEU A 7 30.23 6.63 -1.24
CA LEU A 7 29.02 7.32 -1.70
C LEU A 7 28.58 8.39 -0.67
N PRO A 8 28.26 9.63 -1.12
CA PRO A 8 27.73 10.68 -0.27
C PRO A 8 26.45 10.24 0.46
N THR A 9 26.25 10.71 1.69
CA THR A 9 25.15 10.30 2.58
C THR A 9 23.76 10.42 1.94
N VAL A 10 23.56 11.41 1.07
CA VAL A 10 22.30 11.63 0.34
C VAL A 10 21.94 10.43 -0.55
N TYR A 11 22.89 9.91 -1.34
CA TYR A 11 22.65 8.75 -2.20
C TYR A 11 22.36 7.47 -1.41
N ARG A 12 23.00 7.30 -0.25
CA ARG A 12 22.73 6.16 0.64
C ARG A 12 21.29 6.18 1.16
N ASN A 13 20.76 7.36 1.49
CA ASN A 13 19.40 7.50 1.98
C ASN A 13 18.36 7.28 0.87
N ILE A 14 18.60 7.81 -0.33
CA ILE A 14 17.70 7.59 -1.49
C ILE A 14 17.65 6.10 -1.84
N ALA A 15 18.81 5.45 -1.99
CA ALA A 15 18.87 4.03 -2.31
C ALA A 15 18.16 3.16 -1.26
N LYS A 16 18.28 3.52 0.03
CA LYS A 16 17.57 2.83 1.12
C LYS A 16 16.06 3.01 1.01
N SER A 17 15.59 4.23 0.73
CA SER A 17 14.15 4.52 0.57
C SER A 17 13.55 3.80 -0.64
N VAL A 18 14.22 3.85 -1.80
CA VAL A 18 13.78 3.16 -3.02
C VAL A 18 13.70 1.65 -2.79
N ARG A 19 14.72 1.06 -2.15
CA ARG A 19 14.72 -0.38 -1.82
C ARG A 19 13.57 -0.76 -0.88
N LYS A 20 13.31 0.07 0.13
CA LYS A 20 12.20 -0.16 1.07
C LYS A 20 10.86 -0.12 0.34
N LEU A 21 10.66 0.87 -0.53
CA LEU A 21 9.42 1.02 -1.28
C LEU A 21 9.21 -0.15 -2.26
N TRP A 22 10.24 -0.53 -3.00
CA TRP A 22 10.21 -1.70 -3.88
C TRP A 22 9.85 -2.98 -3.12
N PHE A 23 10.48 -3.20 -1.95
CA PHE A 23 10.20 -4.35 -1.11
C PHE A 23 8.74 -4.39 -0.64
N LEU A 24 8.19 -3.26 -0.19
CA LEU A 24 6.77 -3.18 0.20
C LEU A 24 5.82 -3.47 -0.97
N ARG A 25 6.10 -2.88 -2.14
CA ARG A 25 5.30 -3.06 -3.36
C ARG A 25 5.34 -4.50 -3.89
N SER A 26 6.42 -5.24 -3.60
CA SER A 26 6.54 -6.67 -3.93
C SER A 26 5.81 -7.61 -2.96
N SER A 27 5.14 -7.08 -1.92
CA SER A 27 4.42 -7.93 -0.96
C SER A 27 3.19 -8.58 -1.60
N LYS A 28 2.90 -9.83 -1.22
CA LYS A 28 1.72 -10.56 -1.70
C LYS A 28 0.41 -9.87 -1.31
N ILE A 29 0.40 -9.20 -0.16
CA ILE A 29 -0.77 -8.43 0.30
C ILE A 29 -1.03 -7.24 -0.64
N ILE A 30 0.01 -6.50 -1.02
CA ILE A 30 -0.14 -5.36 -1.94
C ILE A 30 -0.57 -5.83 -3.33
N HIS A 31 0.01 -6.91 -3.86
CA HIS A 31 -0.44 -7.49 -5.12
C HIS A 31 -1.91 -7.90 -5.11
N LEU A 32 -2.35 -8.62 -4.07
CA LEU A 32 -3.77 -9.00 -3.95
C LEU A 32 -4.69 -7.77 -3.81
N LEU A 33 -4.24 -6.71 -3.14
CA LEU A 33 -5.00 -5.46 -3.07
C LEU A 33 -5.12 -4.78 -4.44
N CYS A 34 -4.08 -4.81 -5.27
CA CYS A 34 -4.15 -4.35 -6.65
C CYS A 34 -5.20 -5.17 -7.43
N ASP A 35 -5.13 -6.49 -7.38
CA ASP A 35 -6.07 -7.38 -8.08
C ASP A 35 -7.52 -7.12 -7.68
N ILE A 36 -7.77 -6.93 -6.38
CA ILE A 36 -9.11 -6.61 -5.86
C ILE A 36 -9.59 -5.25 -6.38
N SER A 37 -8.72 -4.24 -6.42
CA SER A 37 -9.07 -2.91 -6.95
C SER A 37 -9.34 -2.94 -8.46
N GLU A 38 -8.55 -3.66 -9.24
CA GLU A 38 -8.73 -3.81 -10.69
C GLU A 38 -10.06 -4.49 -11.04
N GLN A 39 -10.50 -5.44 -10.21
CA GLN A 39 -11.78 -6.12 -10.38
C GLN A 39 -12.99 -5.25 -9.97
N SER A 40 -12.78 -4.11 -9.30
CA SER A 40 -13.84 -3.25 -8.76
C SER A 40 -14.27 -2.14 -9.73
N ILE A 41 -14.71 -2.52 -10.93
CA ILE A 41 -15.14 -1.57 -11.97
C ILE A 41 -16.39 -0.79 -11.54
N GLU A 42 -17.32 -1.44 -10.83
CA GLU A 42 -18.65 -0.89 -10.53
C GLU A 42 -18.64 0.32 -9.58
N ASN A 43 -17.60 0.51 -8.78
CA ASN A 43 -17.50 1.60 -7.79
C ASN A 43 -16.35 2.56 -8.10
N ASN A 44 -16.02 2.75 -9.38
CA ASN A 44 -14.91 3.59 -9.82
C ASN A 44 -13.57 3.19 -9.17
N GLY A 45 -13.36 1.88 -9.00
CA GLY A 45 -12.17 1.30 -8.37
C GLY A 45 -12.14 1.33 -6.84
N TRP A 46 -13.13 1.96 -6.16
CA TRP A 46 -13.14 2.08 -4.70
C TRP A 46 -13.61 0.80 -4.02
N VAL A 47 -12.76 0.28 -3.13
CA VAL A 47 -12.98 -0.94 -2.38
C VAL A 47 -12.96 -0.66 -0.88
N LEU A 48 -13.88 -1.26 -0.13
CA LEU A 48 -13.86 -1.23 1.32
C LEU A 48 -12.67 -2.02 1.88
N LEU A 49 -11.86 -1.37 2.71
CA LEU A 49 -10.69 -1.99 3.32
C LEU A 49 -11.05 -3.20 4.20
N SER A 50 -12.22 -3.15 4.85
CA SER A 50 -12.74 -4.28 5.64
C SER A 50 -13.07 -5.50 4.78
N THR A 51 -13.66 -5.28 3.60
CA THR A 51 -13.96 -6.35 2.63
C THR A 51 -12.67 -6.98 2.12
N ALA A 52 -11.71 -6.16 1.68
CA ALA A 52 -10.41 -6.64 1.23
C ALA A 52 -9.65 -7.37 2.36
N GLY A 53 -9.70 -6.85 3.59
CA GLY A 53 -9.10 -7.50 4.76
C GLY A 53 -9.67 -8.89 5.03
N ASN A 54 -10.97 -9.09 4.85
CA ASN A 54 -11.58 -10.42 4.96
C ASN A 54 -11.12 -11.38 3.85
N ILE A 55 -10.91 -10.88 2.63
CA ILE A 55 -10.37 -11.69 1.52
C ILE A 55 -8.92 -12.08 1.80
N ILE A 56 -8.08 -11.12 2.21
CA ILE A 56 -6.67 -11.36 2.57
C ILE A 56 -6.58 -12.37 3.71
N LYS A 57 -7.41 -12.25 4.75
CA LYS A 57 -7.41 -13.21 5.87
C LYS A 57 -7.70 -14.64 5.41
N LYS A 58 -8.51 -14.82 4.35
CA LYS A 58 -8.83 -16.14 3.79
C LYS A 58 -7.74 -16.67 2.87
N GLN A 59 -7.13 -15.81 2.05
CA GLN A 59 -6.19 -16.24 1.01
C GLN A 59 -4.72 -16.22 1.47
N LEU A 60 -4.36 -15.26 2.32
CA LEU A 60 -3.00 -15.03 2.80
C LEU A 60 -2.94 -14.87 4.33
N PRO A 61 -3.46 -15.84 5.11
CA PRO A 61 -3.51 -15.72 6.58
C PRO A 61 -2.12 -15.57 7.21
N ASP A 62 -1.11 -16.34 6.76
CA ASP A 62 0.26 -16.27 7.28
C ASP A 62 0.94 -14.91 7.01
N GLU A 63 0.73 -14.36 5.81
CA GLU A 63 1.27 -13.05 5.45
C GLU A 63 0.65 -11.94 6.31
N LEU A 64 -0.65 -12.05 6.59
CA LEU A 64 -1.37 -11.09 7.42
C LEU A 64 -0.97 -11.19 8.89
N GLU A 65 -0.80 -12.41 9.41
CA GLU A 65 -0.36 -12.67 10.79
C GLU A 65 1.04 -12.10 11.06
N HIS A 66 1.98 -12.34 10.15
CA HIS A 66 3.37 -11.90 10.30
C HIS A 66 3.66 -10.55 9.61
N MET A 67 2.63 -9.77 9.29
CA MET A 67 2.76 -8.53 8.50
C MET A 67 3.68 -7.50 9.16
N LYS A 68 3.62 -7.38 10.49
CA LYS A 68 4.47 -6.45 11.25
C LYS A 68 5.94 -6.84 11.17
N GLU A 69 6.25 -8.13 11.21
CA GLU A 69 7.61 -8.65 11.18
C GLU A 69 8.18 -8.61 9.76
N ARG A 70 7.38 -9.02 8.77
CA ARG A 70 7.77 -9.07 7.36
C ARG A 70 7.89 -7.68 6.74
N TYR A 71 6.95 -6.78 7.02
CA TYR A 71 6.81 -5.50 6.31
C TYR A 71 6.94 -4.28 7.22
N GLY A 72 6.98 -4.44 8.54
CA GLY A 72 7.06 -3.32 9.49
C GLY A 72 5.74 -2.61 9.76
N HIS A 73 4.61 -3.19 9.31
CA HIS A 73 3.28 -2.57 9.37
C HIS A 73 2.29 -3.43 10.17
N SER A 74 1.56 -2.83 11.11
CA SER A 74 0.61 -3.52 11.98
C SER A 74 -0.85 -3.44 11.52
N SER A 75 -1.14 -2.65 10.48
CA SER A 75 -2.47 -2.58 9.88
C SER A 75 -2.41 -2.49 8.35
N LEU A 76 -3.43 -3.03 7.68
CA LEU A 76 -3.57 -2.93 6.22
C LEU A 76 -3.59 -1.47 5.76
N LYS A 77 -4.26 -0.57 6.50
CA LYS A 77 -4.25 0.87 6.21
C LYS A 77 -2.83 1.43 6.18
N SER A 78 -2.01 1.08 7.18
CA SER A 78 -0.62 1.55 7.23
C SER A 78 0.25 0.98 6.10
N LEU A 79 0.00 -0.27 5.70
CA LEU A 79 0.73 -0.91 4.61
C LEU A 79 0.37 -0.27 3.25
N ILE A 80 -0.93 -0.04 3.02
CA ILE A 80 -1.45 0.62 1.81
C ILE A 80 -0.84 2.03 1.67
N LEU A 81 -0.91 2.84 2.73
CA LEU A 81 -0.35 4.19 2.73
C LEU A 81 1.17 4.18 2.46
N ALA A 82 1.90 3.22 3.04
CA ALA A 82 3.35 3.10 2.84
C ALA A 82 3.74 2.56 1.46
N SER A 83 2.80 1.96 0.72
CA SER A 83 3.07 1.47 -0.64
C SER A 83 3.03 2.58 -1.69
N GLU A 84 2.35 3.70 -1.40
CA GLU A 84 2.18 4.82 -2.33
C GLU A 84 1.58 4.40 -3.70
N LEU A 85 0.74 3.36 -3.70
CA LEU A 85 0.04 2.86 -4.90
C LEU A 85 -1.46 3.12 -4.88
N PHE A 86 -2.01 3.61 -3.78
CA PHE A 86 -3.44 3.70 -3.56
C PHE A 86 -3.86 5.05 -3.03
N ASP A 87 -5.00 5.53 -3.52
CA ASP A 87 -5.77 6.59 -2.88
C ASP A 87 -6.52 5.98 -1.71
N VAL A 88 -6.63 6.70 -0.59
CA VAL A 88 -7.33 6.24 0.61
C VAL A 88 -8.36 7.28 1.04
N GLY A 89 -9.62 6.85 1.15
CA GLY A 89 -10.76 7.66 1.56
C GLY A 89 -11.35 7.19 2.88
N GLU A 90 -12.06 8.08 3.57
CA GLU A 90 -12.88 7.75 4.75
C GLU A 90 -14.31 8.23 4.54
N GLU A 91 -15.27 7.35 4.80
CA GLU A 91 -16.69 7.70 4.77
C GLU A 91 -17.31 7.49 6.15
N LYS A 92 -18.19 8.42 6.54
CA LYS A 92 -19.02 8.25 7.75
C LYS A 92 -20.12 7.24 7.45
N THR A 93 -20.33 6.31 8.38
CA THR A 93 -21.46 5.37 8.31
C THR A 93 -22.70 6.02 8.92
N PRO A 94 -23.92 5.61 8.52
CA PRO A 94 -25.17 6.12 9.10
C PRO A 94 -25.25 5.95 10.63
N LYS A 95 -24.51 4.99 11.19
CA LYS A 95 -24.43 4.73 12.64
C LYS A 95 -23.30 5.51 13.34
N GLY A 96 -22.66 6.47 12.67
CA GLY A 96 -21.62 7.34 13.23
C GLY A 96 -20.21 6.75 13.21
N GLY A 97 -20.02 5.53 12.69
CA GLY A 97 -18.69 4.94 12.49
C GLY A 97 -17.98 5.52 11.27
N LYS A 98 -16.74 5.12 11.05
CA LYS A 98 -16.01 5.41 9.80
C LYS A 98 -15.67 4.11 9.08
N ARG A 99 -15.78 4.11 7.75
CA ARG A 99 -15.27 3.05 6.89
C ARG A 99 -14.16 3.61 6.01
N VAL A 100 -13.10 2.84 5.87
CA VAL A 100 -11.94 3.18 5.04
C VAL A 100 -12.15 2.54 3.67
N LEU A 101 -12.00 3.32 2.62
CA LEU A 101 -11.98 2.85 1.25
C LEU A 101 -10.60 3.09 0.65
N PHE A 102 -10.24 2.28 -0.33
CA PHE A 102 -9.03 2.47 -1.11
C PHE A 102 -9.31 2.16 -2.58
N ARG A 103 -8.52 2.74 -3.48
CA ARG A 103 -8.48 2.37 -4.90
C ARG A 103 -7.06 2.49 -5.40
N LEU A 104 -6.72 1.82 -6.50
CA LEU A 104 -5.45 2.07 -7.17
C LEU A 104 -5.40 3.54 -7.58
N SER A 105 -4.31 4.22 -7.22
CA SER A 105 -4.05 5.56 -7.70
C SER A 105 -3.79 5.49 -9.20
N ASP A 106 -4.49 6.32 -9.96
CA ASP A 106 -4.14 6.53 -11.35
C ASP A 106 -2.80 7.26 -11.39
N LEU A 107 -1.71 6.53 -11.63
CA LEU A 107 -0.33 7.04 -11.69
C LEU A 107 -0.10 8.05 -12.84
N GLY A 108 -1.16 8.53 -13.50
CA GLY A 108 -1.16 9.59 -14.52
C GLY A 108 -2.09 10.78 -14.23
N SER A 109 -2.86 10.79 -13.13
CA SER A 109 -3.63 11.97 -12.72
C SER A 109 -2.68 12.98 -12.09
N THR A 110 -2.15 13.92 -12.88
CA THR A 110 -1.42 15.09 -12.38
C THR A 110 -2.14 15.67 -11.15
N PRO A 111 -1.44 15.98 -10.04
CA PRO A 111 -2.07 16.68 -8.93
C PRO A 111 -2.66 17.97 -9.48
N ASP A 112 -3.97 18.11 -9.39
CA ASP A 112 -4.66 19.34 -9.74
C ASP A 112 -4.26 20.39 -8.69
N TYR A 113 -3.25 21.19 -9.01
CA TYR A 113 -2.85 22.38 -8.27
C TYR A 113 -3.71 23.58 -8.71
N SER A 114 -5.02 23.39 -8.79
CA SER A 114 -5.98 24.50 -8.94
C SER A 114 -6.29 25.16 -7.60
#